data_AF-A0A8H3EY93-F1
#
_entry.id   AF-A0A8H3EY93-F1
#
_cell.length_a   1.000
_cell.length_b   1.000
_cell.length_c   1.000
_cell.angle_alpha   90.00
_cell.angle_beta   90.00
_cell.angle_gamma   90.00
#
_symmetry.space_group_name_H-M   'P 1'
#
loop_
_entity.id
_entity.type
_entity.pdbx_description
1 polymer ?
#
loop_
_entity_poly.entity_id
_entity_poly.type
_entity_poly.pdbx_seq_one_letter_code
_entity_poly.pdbx_strand_id
1 'polypeptide(L)'
;MWTPSRTNPTTSSPRGPLFLPSLISPTVSSSLPEAYTIRPLQRSDYSAGFLDVLRVLTTVGDIDEAGWDGHYDFMAKRDDTYYIVVVVDGKGKIVGCGTLVVERKFIHNLGKVGHIEDIAVAKDQQGKKLGLRIIQALDYISEQVGCYKSILDCSEANEGFYVKCGYKRAGLEMAHYYDPPKAKV
;
A
#
# COMPACT_ATOMS: atom_id res chain seq x y z
N MET A 1 -25.93 -12.66 37.59
CA MET A 1 -25.83 -11.35 36.91
C MET A 1 -24.38 -11.14 36.52
N TRP A 2 -24.08 -11.28 35.23
CA TRP A 2 -22.78 -10.94 34.62
C TRP A 2 -23.06 -10.61 33.16
N THR A 3 -22.84 -9.36 32.78
CA THR A 3 -22.86 -8.90 31.38
C THR A 3 -21.42 -8.72 30.92
N PRO A 4 -20.98 -9.33 29.81
CA PRO A 4 -19.70 -8.98 29.23
C PRO A 4 -19.86 -7.65 28.48
N SER A 5 -19.01 -6.68 28.83
CA SER A 5 -18.81 -5.45 28.07
C SER A 5 -18.26 -5.81 26.70
N ARG A 6 -19.13 -5.78 25.68
CA ARG A 6 -18.69 -5.71 24.28
C ARG A 6 -18.06 -4.34 24.06
N THR A 7 -16.74 -4.28 24.08
CA THR A 7 -16.02 -3.20 23.40
C THR A 7 -16.23 -3.41 21.90
N ASN A 8 -17.15 -2.64 21.31
CA ASN A 8 -17.22 -2.53 19.86
C ASN A 8 -15.87 -2.01 19.35
N PRO A 9 -15.27 -2.61 18.31
CA PRO A 9 -14.21 -1.93 17.59
C PRO A 9 -14.81 -0.65 17.01
N THR A 10 -14.15 0.45 17.31
CA THR A 10 -14.40 1.78 16.78
C THR A 10 -14.67 1.73 15.28
N THR A 11 -15.91 2.06 14.91
CA THR A 11 -16.30 2.40 13.55
C THR A 11 -15.36 3.45 12.99
N SER A 12 -14.61 3.11 11.94
CA SER A 12 -13.81 4.06 11.17
C SER A 12 -14.70 5.24 10.74
N SER A 13 -14.24 6.45 11.05
CA SER A 13 -14.89 7.68 10.61
C SER A 13 -14.94 7.71 9.07
N PRO A 14 -16.04 8.17 8.46
CA PRO A 14 -16.16 8.32 7.00
C PRO A 14 -15.12 9.29 6.39
N ARG A 15 -14.36 10.02 7.22
CA ARG A 15 -13.28 10.95 6.86
C ARG A 15 -11.91 10.60 7.48
N GLY A 16 -11.76 9.39 8.01
CA GLY A 16 -10.52 8.95 8.67
C GLY A 16 -9.51 8.31 7.70
N PRO A 17 -8.27 8.07 8.16
CA PRO A 17 -7.30 7.25 7.46
C PRO A 17 -7.82 5.82 7.25
N LEU A 18 -7.40 5.17 6.16
CA LEU A 18 -7.81 3.81 5.79
C LEU A 18 -7.51 2.78 6.89
N PHE A 19 -6.41 2.97 7.61
CA PHE A 19 -6.02 2.18 8.77
C PHE A 19 -5.36 3.07 9.83
N LEU A 20 -5.09 2.51 11.02
CA LEU A 20 -4.51 3.24 12.14
C LEU A 20 -3.14 3.85 11.80
N PRO A 21 -2.95 5.18 11.91
CA PRO A 21 -1.66 5.82 11.61
C PRO A 21 -0.49 5.34 12.47
N SER A 22 -0.76 4.75 13.64
CA SER A 22 0.26 4.16 14.52
C SER A 22 0.97 2.95 13.91
N LEU A 23 0.42 2.36 12.84
CA LEU A 23 1.08 1.31 12.07
C LEU A 23 2.15 1.85 11.09
N ILE A 24 2.27 3.17 10.93
CA ILE A 24 3.37 3.75 10.17
C ILE A 24 4.62 3.80 11.06
N SER A 25 5.72 3.20 10.59
CA SER A 25 6.99 3.19 11.31
C SER A 25 7.48 4.62 11.63
N PRO A 26 7.69 4.96 12.92
CA PRO A 26 8.24 6.26 13.29
C PRO A 26 9.62 6.52 12.67
N THR A 27 10.45 5.48 12.57
CA THR A 27 11.79 5.55 11.95
C THR A 27 11.71 5.84 10.45
N VAL A 28 10.77 5.23 9.74
CA VAL A 28 10.58 5.51 8.31
C VAL A 28 10.05 6.93 8.11
N SER A 29 9.07 7.34 8.92
CA SER A 29 8.49 8.68 8.87
C SER A 29 9.54 9.77 9.08
N SER A 30 10.43 9.61 10.07
CA SER A 30 11.53 10.56 10.33
C SER A 30 12.67 10.51 9.31
N SER A 31 12.70 9.48 8.45
CA SER A 31 13.72 9.31 7.40
C SER A 31 13.33 9.86 6.04
N LEU A 32 12.14 10.48 5.94
CA LEU A 32 11.70 11.20 4.74
C LEU A 32 12.42 12.55 4.60
N PRO A 33 12.51 13.09 3.37
CA PRO A 33 12.94 14.47 3.18
C PRO A 33 12.04 15.45 3.94
N GLU A 34 12.59 16.61 4.31
CA GLU A 34 11.84 17.68 4.96
C GLU A 34 10.56 18.04 4.18
N ALA A 35 9.47 18.30 4.91
CA ALA A 35 8.12 18.55 4.40
C ALA A 35 7.40 17.37 3.71
N TYR A 36 8.04 16.20 3.53
CA TYR A 36 7.34 15.00 3.06
C TYR A 36 6.73 14.25 4.25
N THR A 37 5.60 13.60 4.01
CA THR A 37 4.97 12.71 4.98
C THR A 37 4.64 11.37 4.35
N ILE A 38 4.64 10.31 5.14
CA ILE A 38 4.08 9.00 4.77
C ILE A 38 2.94 8.68 5.72
N ARG A 39 1.79 8.31 5.17
CA ARG A 39 0.57 8.09 5.93
C ARG A 39 -0.35 7.08 5.25
N PRO A 40 -1.38 6.56 5.95
CA PRO A 40 -2.43 5.80 5.30
C PRO A 40 -3.15 6.63 4.22
N LEU A 41 -3.62 5.95 3.19
CA LEU A 41 -4.56 6.50 2.22
C LEU A 41 -5.79 7.08 2.93
N GLN A 42 -6.33 8.16 2.39
CA GLN A 42 -7.56 8.81 2.86
C GLN A 42 -8.53 8.96 1.70
N ARG A 43 -9.83 8.99 2.00
CA ARG A 43 -10.89 9.17 0.99
C ARG A 43 -10.65 10.41 0.12
N SER A 44 -10.20 11.52 0.71
CA SER A 44 -9.93 12.77 -0.01
C SER A 44 -8.74 12.70 -0.99
N ASP A 45 -7.92 11.65 -0.95
CA ASP A 45 -6.72 11.53 -1.79
C ASP A 45 -7.01 11.33 -3.27
N TYR A 46 -8.29 11.07 -3.63
CA TYR A 46 -8.77 11.19 -5.01
C TYR A 46 -8.39 12.55 -5.60
N SER A 47 -8.70 13.63 -4.88
CA SER A 47 -8.39 15.01 -5.30
C SER A 47 -6.91 15.40 -5.16
N ALA A 48 -6.13 14.60 -4.44
CA ALA A 48 -4.70 14.84 -4.20
C ALA A 48 -3.78 14.16 -5.24
N GLY A 49 -4.34 13.53 -6.27
CA GLY A 49 -3.60 12.95 -7.39
C GLY A 49 -3.15 11.50 -7.18
N PHE A 50 -3.80 10.74 -6.29
CA PHE A 50 -3.45 9.33 -6.06
C PHE A 50 -3.50 8.48 -7.34
N LEU A 51 -4.59 8.58 -8.10
CA LEU A 51 -4.75 7.83 -9.35
C LEU A 51 -3.69 8.20 -10.40
N ASP A 52 -3.25 9.46 -10.44
CA ASP A 52 -2.20 9.91 -11.36
C ASP A 52 -0.83 9.30 -11.03
N VAL A 53 -0.55 9.07 -9.74
CA VAL A 53 0.68 8.37 -9.33
C VAL A 53 0.67 6.92 -9.82
N LEU A 54 -0.45 6.20 -9.71
CA LEU A 54 -0.56 4.82 -10.20
C LEU A 54 -0.35 4.69 -11.71
N ARG A 55 -0.66 5.74 -12.50
CA ARG A 55 -0.47 5.73 -13.96
C ARG A 55 0.99 5.60 -14.39
N VAL A 56 1.97 5.85 -13.51
CA VAL A 56 3.39 5.60 -13.83
C VAL A 56 3.75 4.12 -13.81
N LEU A 57 2.93 3.30 -13.15
CA LEU A 57 3.12 1.85 -13.02
C LEU A 57 2.41 1.10 -14.15
N THR A 58 1.12 1.37 -14.36
CA THR A 58 0.29 0.64 -15.32
C THR A 58 -0.96 1.41 -15.72
N THR A 59 -1.79 0.82 -16.58
CA THR A 59 -3.09 1.35 -16.99
C THR A 59 -4.07 1.36 -15.80
N VAL A 60 -4.57 2.55 -15.44
CA VAL A 60 -5.61 2.72 -14.40
C VAL A 60 -7.02 2.79 -15.00
N GLY A 61 -7.18 3.43 -16.16
CA GLY A 61 -8.47 3.76 -16.75
C GLY A 61 -9.06 5.09 -16.24
N ASP A 62 -10.33 5.30 -16.53
CA ASP A 62 -11.09 6.49 -16.12
C ASP A 62 -12.00 6.11 -14.95
N ILE A 63 -11.64 6.58 -13.76
CA ILE A 63 -12.36 6.32 -12.51
C ILE A 63 -12.91 7.66 -12.03
N ASP A 64 -14.23 7.75 -11.89
CA ASP A 64 -14.88 8.91 -11.30
C ASP A 64 -14.89 8.84 -9.77
N GLU A 65 -15.30 9.93 -9.12
CA GLU A 65 -15.29 10.03 -7.66
C GLU A 65 -16.24 9.01 -6.99
N ALA A 66 -17.36 8.67 -7.65
CA ALA A 66 -18.28 7.65 -7.17
C ALA A 66 -17.66 6.25 -7.19
N GLY A 67 -16.96 5.89 -8.28
CA GLY A 67 -16.20 4.64 -8.38
C GLY A 67 -15.08 4.56 -7.35
N TRP A 68 -14.35 5.67 -7.16
CA TRP A 68 -13.35 5.79 -6.09
C TRP A 68 -13.95 5.55 -4.71
N ASP A 69 -15.05 6.24 -4.37
CA ASP A 69 -15.67 6.17 -3.05
C ASP A 69 -16.17 4.76 -2.73
N GLY A 70 -16.81 4.10 -3.70
CA GLY A 70 -17.26 2.72 -3.55
C GLY A 70 -16.10 1.74 -3.35
N HIS A 71 -14.99 1.94 -4.06
CA HIS A 71 -13.80 1.10 -3.93
C HIS A 71 -13.08 1.32 -2.59
N TYR A 72 -12.97 2.59 -2.16
CA TYR A 72 -12.43 2.94 -0.85
C TYR A 72 -13.27 2.31 0.28
N ASP A 73 -14.60 2.39 0.20
CA ASP A 73 -15.50 1.76 1.18
C ASP A 73 -15.34 0.24 1.25
N PHE A 74 -15.11 -0.40 0.12
CA PHE A 74 -14.84 -1.84 0.08
C PHE A 74 -13.57 -2.19 0.85
N MET A 75 -12.48 -1.44 0.62
CA MET A 75 -11.20 -1.67 1.30
C MET A 75 -11.27 -1.30 2.79
N ALA A 76 -11.91 -0.17 3.13
CA ALA A 76 -12.03 0.30 4.51
C ALA A 76 -12.83 -0.64 5.43
N LYS A 77 -13.76 -1.44 4.87
CA LYS A 77 -14.48 -2.51 5.60
C LYS A 77 -13.60 -3.74 5.89
N ARG A 78 -12.37 -3.77 5.38
CA ARG A 78 -11.39 -4.86 5.48
C ARG A 78 -10.07 -4.29 6.00
N ASP A 79 -10.18 -3.57 7.11
CA ASP A 79 -9.10 -2.85 7.81
C ASP A 79 -7.99 -3.74 8.38
N ASP A 80 -8.18 -5.06 8.28
CA ASP A 80 -7.21 -6.09 8.61
C ASP A 80 -6.52 -6.69 7.36
N THR A 81 -6.87 -6.25 6.15
CA THR A 81 -6.46 -6.89 4.89
C THR A 81 -5.73 -5.93 3.96
N TYR A 82 -6.26 -4.72 3.74
CA TYR A 82 -5.69 -3.75 2.80
C TYR A 82 -5.02 -2.60 3.55
N TYR A 83 -3.70 -2.45 3.34
CA TYR A 83 -2.91 -1.37 3.90
C TYR A 83 -2.28 -0.56 2.77
N ILE A 84 -2.89 0.56 2.41
CA ILE A 84 -2.38 1.44 1.35
C ILE A 84 -1.67 2.62 1.99
N VAL A 85 -0.37 2.74 1.76
CA VAL A 85 0.44 3.88 2.19
C VAL A 85 0.61 4.85 1.04
N VAL A 86 0.60 6.14 1.38
CA VAL A 86 0.91 7.22 0.43
C VAL A 86 2.03 8.10 0.99
N VAL A 87 2.88 8.58 0.08
CA VAL A 87 3.83 9.65 0.35
C VAL A 87 3.26 10.95 -0.20
N VAL A 88 3.24 11.99 0.62
CA VAL A 88 2.73 13.32 0.30
C VAL A 88 3.88 14.31 0.35
N ASP A 89 4.00 15.16 -0.67
CA ASP A 89 4.99 16.24 -0.68
C ASP A 89 4.56 17.45 0.17
N GLY A 90 5.45 18.44 0.31
CA GLY A 90 5.17 19.66 1.09
C GLY A 90 4.05 20.55 0.53
N LYS A 91 3.49 20.23 -0.64
CA LYS A 91 2.35 20.92 -1.25
C LYS A 91 1.03 20.17 -1.04
N GLY A 92 1.07 19.03 -0.35
CA GLY A 92 -0.11 18.20 -0.12
C GLY A 92 -0.46 17.26 -1.28
N LYS A 93 0.40 17.11 -2.28
CA LYS A 93 0.16 16.21 -3.42
C LYS A 93 0.65 14.79 -3.11
N ILE A 94 -0.12 13.77 -3.51
CA ILE A 94 0.37 12.40 -3.49
C ILE A 94 1.46 12.24 -4.54
N VAL A 95 2.61 11.75 -4.13
CA VAL A 95 3.82 11.60 -4.98
C VAL A 95 4.36 10.17 -5.00
N GLY A 96 3.85 9.30 -4.13
CA GLY A 96 4.16 7.88 -4.15
C GLY A 96 3.09 7.08 -3.41
N CYS A 97 2.93 5.83 -3.77
CA CYS A 97 2.03 4.90 -3.10
C CYS A 97 2.58 3.47 -3.13
N GLY A 98 2.02 2.65 -2.26
CA GLY A 98 2.21 1.22 -2.25
C GLY A 98 1.15 0.54 -1.38
N THR A 99 0.88 -0.71 -1.68
CA THR A 99 -0.15 -1.49 -1.01
C THR A 99 0.48 -2.71 -0.36
N LEU A 100 0.03 -3.05 0.85
CA LEU A 100 0.22 -4.36 1.44
C LEU A 100 -1.15 -5.04 1.54
N VAL A 101 -1.27 -6.23 0.96
CA VAL A 101 -2.41 -7.14 1.13
C VAL A 101 -2.01 -8.29 2.05
N VAL A 102 -2.75 -8.48 3.14
CA VAL A 102 -2.47 -9.54 4.11
C VAL A 102 -3.32 -10.78 3.82
N GLU A 103 -2.67 -11.85 3.37
CA GLU A 103 -3.30 -13.13 3.11
C GLU A 103 -3.20 -14.05 4.34
N ARG A 104 -4.33 -14.63 4.75
CA ARG A 104 -4.38 -15.65 5.81
C ARG A 104 -4.21 -17.03 5.20
N LYS A 105 -3.43 -17.88 5.83
CA LYS A 105 -3.14 -19.24 5.36
C LYS A 105 -3.40 -20.26 6.46
N PHE A 106 -3.76 -21.49 6.09
CA PHE A 106 -3.77 -22.62 7.03
C PHE A 106 -2.36 -23.11 7.35
N ILE A 107 -1.47 -23.09 6.37
CA ILE A 107 -0.06 -23.44 6.52
C ILE A 107 0.67 -22.44 7.44
N HIS A 108 1.87 -22.82 7.90
CA HIS A 108 2.64 -22.04 8.89
C HIS A 108 1.84 -21.74 10.16
N ASN A 109 1.08 -22.73 10.66
CA ASN A 109 0.30 -22.64 11.88
C ASN A 109 -0.70 -21.46 11.86
N LEU A 110 -1.63 -21.47 10.90
CA LEU A 110 -2.59 -20.39 10.68
C LEU A 110 -1.91 -19.03 10.39
N GLY A 111 -0.77 -19.08 9.68
CA GLY A 111 0.10 -17.93 9.46
C GLY A 111 -0.46 -16.91 8.46
N LYS A 112 0.22 -15.76 8.36
CA LYS A 112 -0.09 -14.67 7.43
C LYS A 112 1.07 -14.35 6.51
N VAL A 113 0.77 -13.98 5.25
CA VAL A 113 1.75 -13.47 4.29
C VAL A 113 1.34 -12.08 3.86
N GLY A 114 2.30 -11.16 3.87
CA GLY A 114 2.16 -9.85 3.24
C GLY A 114 2.47 -9.92 1.75
N HIS A 115 1.60 -9.39 0.90
CA HIS A 115 1.84 -9.20 -0.52
C HIS A 115 1.99 -7.70 -0.77
N ILE A 116 3.16 -7.27 -1.24
CA ILE A 116 3.40 -5.88 -1.61
C ILE A 116 3.01 -5.70 -3.07
N GLU A 117 2.09 -4.76 -3.28
CA GLU A 117 1.47 -4.47 -4.57
C GLU A 117 1.55 -2.97 -4.90
N ASP A 118 1.33 -2.62 -6.16
CA ASP A 118 1.07 -1.25 -6.63
C ASP A 118 2.11 -0.20 -6.20
N ILE A 119 3.38 -0.55 -6.20
CA ILE A 119 4.47 0.38 -5.87
C ILE A 119 4.68 1.39 -7.00
N ALA A 120 4.37 2.65 -6.72
CA ALA A 120 4.52 3.74 -7.68
C ALA A 120 5.10 5.00 -7.03
N VAL A 121 5.96 5.70 -7.77
CA VAL A 121 6.49 7.03 -7.41
C VAL A 121 6.44 7.91 -8.64
N ALA A 122 5.86 9.10 -8.50
CA ALA A 122 5.76 10.09 -9.58
C ALA A 122 7.14 10.35 -10.22
N LYS A 123 7.20 10.46 -11.55
CA LYS A 123 8.47 10.50 -12.30
C LYS A 123 9.42 11.61 -11.83
N ASP A 124 8.89 12.78 -11.52
CA ASP A 124 9.62 13.96 -10.99
C ASP A 124 10.05 13.81 -9.51
N GLN A 125 9.66 12.72 -8.86
CA GLN A 125 9.89 12.41 -7.45
C GLN A 125 10.76 11.16 -7.25
N GLN A 126 11.11 10.47 -8.34
CA GLN A 126 12.01 9.32 -8.34
C GLN A 126 13.45 9.72 -7.97
N GLY A 127 14.26 8.76 -7.53
CA GLY A 127 15.64 8.99 -7.07
C GLY A 127 15.77 9.57 -5.65
N LYS A 128 14.68 10.07 -5.05
CA LYS A 128 14.64 10.67 -3.70
C LYS A 128 14.43 9.65 -2.55
N LYS A 129 14.68 8.36 -2.81
CA LYS A 129 14.46 7.24 -1.87
C LYS A 129 13.00 7.03 -1.40
N LEU A 130 12.02 7.71 -1.99
CA LEU A 130 10.60 7.56 -1.58
C LEU A 130 10.10 6.12 -1.74
N GLY A 131 10.41 5.47 -2.86
CA GLY A 131 10.07 4.05 -3.07
C GLY A 131 10.66 3.12 -2.00
N LEU A 132 11.91 3.37 -1.58
CA LEU A 132 12.54 2.64 -0.48
C LEU A 132 11.77 2.85 0.84
N ARG A 133 11.33 4.08 1.13
CA ARG A 133 10.53 4.37 2.33
C ARG A 133 9.16 3.70 2.30
N ILE A 134 8.53 3.63 1.13
CA ILE A 134 7.26 2.91 0.94
C ILE A 134 7.46 1.42 1.27
N ILE A 135 8.47 0.76 0.71
CA ILE A 135 8.75 -0.66 1.01
C ILE A 135 9.01 -0.87 2.50
N GLN A 136 9.87 -0.03 3.11
CA GLN A 136 10.17 -0.13 4.54
C GLN A 136 8.93 0.06 5.43
N ALA A 137 8.01 0.94 5.06
CA ALA A 137 6.76 1.13 5.78
C ALA A 137 5.84 -0.10 5.65
N LEU A 138 5.72 -0.67 4.44
CA LEU A 138 4.90 -1.85 4.20
C LEU A 138 5.47 -3.09 4.91
N ASP A 139 6.79 -3.28 4.91
CA ASP A 139 7.45 -4.35 5.68
C ASP A 139 7.20 -4.22 7.18
N TYR A 140 7.34 -3.01 7.72
CA TYR A 140 7.03 -2.75 9.11
C TYR A 140 5.57 -3.10 9.42
N ILE A 141 4.61 -2.65 8.60
CA ILE A 141 3.19 -2.99 8.80
C ILE A 141 3.01 -4.51 8.77
N SER A 142 3.57 -5.19 7.77
CA SER A 142 3.49 -6.65 7.59
C SER A 142 3.99 -7.40 8.83
N GLU A 143 5.14 -7.02 9.38
CA GLU A 143 5.68 -7.59 10.61
C GLU A 143 4.78 -7.28 11.82
N GLN A 144 4.34 -6.02 12.00
CA GLN A 144 3.50 -5.61 13.13
C GLN A 144 2.15 -6.33 13.15
N VAL A 145 1.58 -6.61 11.98
CA VAL A 145 0.34 -7.39 11.86
C VAL A 145 0.61 -8.89 11.86
N GLY A 146 1.84 -9.37 12.08
CA GLY A 146 2.17 -10.77 12.32
C GLY A 146 2.27 -11.64 11.07
N CYS A 147 2.64 -11.06 9.93
CA CYS A 147 3.04 -11.85 8.77
C CYS A 147 4.40 -12.52 9.02
N TYR A 148 4.55 -13.78 8.59
CA TYR A 148 5.85 -14.47 8.71
C TYR A 148 6.82 -14.12 7.57
N LYS A 149 6.31 -13.51 6.51
CA LYS A 149 7.09 -12.94 5.40
C LYS A 149 6.25 -11.93 4.60
N SER A 150 6.95 -11.05 3.89
CA SER A 150 6.40 -10.27 2.78
C SER A 150 6.94 -10.81 1.45
N ILE A 151 6.11 -10.82 0.41
CA ILE A 151 6.51 -11.15 -0.97
C ILE A 151 6.01 -10.08 -1.95
N LEU A 152 6.61 -10.06 -3.14
CA LEU A 152 6.21 -9.22 -4.27
C LEU A 152 6.79 -9.83 -5.53
N ASP A 153 6.20 -9.47 -6.67
CA ASP A 153 6.72 -9.78 -7.98
C ASP A 153 7.35 -8.54 -8.62
N CYS A 154 8.41 -8.73 -9.41
CA CYS A 154 9.09 -7.65 -10.08
C CYS A 154 9.74 -8.12 -11.38
N SER A 155 9.99 -7.17 -12.28
CA SER A 155 10.74 -7.40 -13.51
C SER A 155 12.25 -7.45 -13.24
N GLU A 156 13.02 -8.02 -14.18
CA GLU A 156 14.49 -7.97 -14.10
C GLU A 156 15.01 -6.52 -14.03
N ALA A 157 14.34 -5.57 -14.67
CA ALA A 157 14.76 -4.16 -14.72
C ALA A 157 14.69 -3.46 -13.36
N ASN A 158 13.80 -3.90 -12.46
CA ASN A 158 13.64 -3.32 -11.11
C ASN A 158 14.05 -4.27 -9.98
N GLU A 159 14.48 -5.50 -10.25
CA GLU A 159 15.02 -6.43 -9.23
C GLU A 159 16.09 -5.77 -8.35
N GLY A 160 17.03 -5.04 -8.96
CA GLY A 160 18.09 -4.33 -8.23
C GLY A 160 17.60 -3.26 -7.25
N PHE A 161 16.40 -2.72 -7.43
CA PHE A 161 15.76 -1.84 -6.45
C PHE A 161 15.27 -2.64 -5.23
N TYR A 162 14.61 -3.77 -5.43
CA TYR A 162 14.11 -4.61 -4.34
C TYR A 162 15.24 -5.26 -3.55
N VAL A 163 16.35 -5.64 -4.20
CA VAL A 163 17.57 -6.08 -3.50
C VAL A 163 18.09 -5.00 -2.55
N LYS A 164 18.08 -3.72 -2.96
CA LYS A 164 18.46 -2.59 -2.08
C LYS A 164 17.46 -2.35 -0.95
N CYS A 165 16.24 -2.84 -1.07
CA CYS A 165 15.23 -2.81 -0.01
C CYS A 165 15.36 -4.00 0.96
N GLY A 166 16.26 -4.96 0.70
CA GLY A 166 16.49 -6.14 1.56
C GLY A 166 15.79 -7.42 1.08
N TYR A 167 15.10 -7.37 -0.06
CA TYR A 167 14.46 -8.54 -0.66
C TYR A 167 15.49 -9.44 -1.36
N LYS A 168 15.11 -10.70 -1.55
CA LYS A 168 15.89 -11.71 -2.29
C LYS A 168 14.96 -12.44 -3.25
N ARG A 169 15.49 -12.88 -4.39
CA ARG A 169 14.74 -13.71 -5.35
C ARG A 169 14.28 -15.00 -4.67
N ALA A 170 12.98 -15.29 -4.76
CA ALA A 170 12.35 -16.41 -4.06
C ALA A 170 11.50 -17.33 -4.96
N GLY A 171 11.34 -17.00 -6.24
CA GLY A 171 10.52 -17.76 -7.19
C GLY A 171 10.46 -17.10 -8.57
N LEU A 172 9.50 -17.57 -9.37
CA LEU A 172 9.12 -16.99 -10.67
C LEU A 172 7.64 -16.64 -10.61
N GLU A 173 7.30 -15.41 -11.01
CA GLU A 173 5.92 -15.02 -11.30
C GLU A 173 5.46 -15.76 -12.56
N MET A 174 4.25 -16.31 -12.52
CA MET A 174 3.61 -16.94 -13.67
C MET A 174 2.24 -16.29 -13.85
N ALA A 175 1.95 -15.79 -15.06
CA ALA A 175 0.70 -15.08 -15.35
C ALA A 175 -0.11 -15.78 -16.46
N HIS A 176 -1.43 -15.80 -16.29
CA HIS A 176 -2.40 -16.19 -17.32
C HIS A 176 -3.45 -15.07 -17.44
N TYR A 177 -3.34 -14.26 -18.50
CA TYR A 177 -4.23 -13.12 -18.73
C TYR A 177 -5.51 -13.57 -19.44
N TYR A 178 -6.68 -13.15 -18.92
CA TYR A 178 -8.00 -13.52 -19.45
C TYR A 178 -8.55 -12.55 -20.49
N ASP A 179 -8.06 -11.30 -20.51
CA ASP A 179 -8.39 -10.29 -21.52
C ASP A 179 -7.25 -10.16 -22.54
N PRO A 180 -7.53 -9.90 -23.82
CA PRO A 180 -6.49 -9.64 -24.81
C PRO A 180 -5.68 -8.39 -24.40
N PRO A 181 -4.36 -8.38 -24.63
CA PRO A 181 -3.52 -7.25 -24.24
C PRO A 181 -4.04 -5.97 -24.90
N LYS A 182 -4.51 -5.04 -24.08
CA LYS A 182 -4.84 -3.68 -24.54
C LYS A 182 -3.54 -3.05 -25.02
N ALA A 183 -3.56 -2.47 -26.22
CA ALA A 183 -2.39 -1.81 -26.79
C ALA A 183 -1.83 -0.79 -25.79
N LYS A 184 -0.51 -0.81 -25.57
CA LYS A 184 0.16 0.25 -24.80
C LYS A 184 -0.06 1.56 -25.55
N VAL A 185 -0.80 2.50 -24.95
CA VAL A 185 -0.85 3.92 -25.39
C VAL A 185 0.36 4.64 -24.81
#